data_AF-A0A7X6WKE0-F1
#
_entry.id   AF-A0A7X6WKE0-F1
#
_cell.length_a   1.000
_cell.length_b   1.000
_cell.length_c   1.000
_cell.angle_alpha   90.00
_cell.angle_beta   90.00
_cell.angle_gamma   90.00
#
_symmetry.space_group_name_H-M   'P 1'
#
loop_
_entity.id
_entity.type
_entity.pdbx_description
1 polymer ?
#
loop_
_entity_poly.entity_id
_entity_poly.type
_entity_poly.pdbx_seq_one_letter_code
_entity_poly.pdbx_strand_id
1 'polypeptide(L)'
;MGGLTLSEMQVINQYVLLTPEARKQLQSYLEFLVVQQCQRELSNQLLHNQWFYNNLLGLQRLSETSDNYCHEVMDRVHRIRSICQGIFEHLFDKYSPVLNSCAVFDGVLDWILIGLNNITEAARSGNAERTRKEIIDLIEVHKTLTRSHPKAKVRAI
;
A
#
# COMPACT_ATOMS: atom_id res chain seq x y z
N MET A 1 29.34 11.70 6.44
CA MET A 1 29.47 12.32 5.11
C MET A 1 29.87 11.23 4.13
N GLY A 2 28.91 10.70 3.37
CA GLY A 2 29.20 9.75 2.29
C GLY A 2 29.46 10.56 1.02
N GLY A 3 30.65 10.44 0.45
CA GLY A 3 30.93 11.01 -0.87
C GLY A 3 30.13 10.28 -1.95
N LEU A 4 29.83 10.97 -3.05
CA LEU A 4 29.23 10.36 -4.22
C LEU A 4 30.14 9.26 -4.75
N THR A 5 29.56 8.12 -5.07
CA THR A 5 30.24 7.04 -5.78
C THR A 5 30.58 7.47 -7.20
N LEU A 6 31.58 6.81 -7.80
CA LEU A 6 31.95 6.99 -9.22
C LEU A 6 30.73 6.84 -10.15
N SER A 7 29.82 5.91 -9.84
CA SER A 7 28.60 5.67 -10.59
C SER A 7 27.63 6.87 -10.51
N GLU A 8 27.43 7.44 -9.33
CA GLU A 8 26.58 8.62 -9.15
C GLU A 8 27.17 9.85 -9.84
N MET A 9 28.50 10.03 -9.79
CA MET A 9 29.20 11.10 -10.51
C MET A 9 29.04 10.94 -12.03
N GLN A 10 29.10 9.72 -12.56
CA GLN A 10 28.88 9.47 -13.98
C GLN A 10 27.48 9.88 -14.42
N VAL A 11 26.44 9.56 -13.66
CA VAL A 11 25.05 9.94 -13.95
C VAL A 11 24.90 11.46 -13.97
N ILE A 12 25.48 12.17 -13.00
CA ILE A 12 25.45 13.64 -12.94
C ILE A 12 26.16 14.23 -14.16
N ASN A 13 27.35 13.74 -14.50
CA ASN A 13 28.10 14.21 -15.66
C ASN A 13 27.32 13.98 -16.97
N GLN A 14 26.68 12.82 -17.12
CA GLN A 14 25.81 12.53 -18.27
C GLN A 14 24.63 13.51 -18.33
N TYR A 15 23.96 13.77 -17.21
CA TYR A 15 22.85 14.72 -17.12
C TYR A 15 23.24 16.13 -17.57
N VAL A 16 24.43 16.60 -17.18
CA VAL A 16 24.95 17.92 -17.56
C VAL A 16 25.19 18.02 -19.08
N LEU A 17 25.56 16.93 -19.75
CA LEU A 17 25.76 16.90 -21.20
C LEU A 17 24.45 16.85 -22.01
N LEU A 18 23.32 16.49 -21.37
CA LEU A 18 22.03 16.40 -22.05
C LEU A 18 21.48 17.77 -22.46
N THR A 19 20.76 17.79 -23.58
CA THR A 19 19.95 18.95 -23.98
C THR A 19 18.81 19.21 -22.97
N PRO A 20 18.25 20.43 -22.90
CA PRO A 20 17.14 20.73 -21.99
C PRO A 20 15.94 19.79 -22.16
N GLU A 21 15.66 19.36 -23.40
CA GLU A 21 14.57 18.42 -23.68
C GLU A 21 14.87 17.01 -23.16
N ALA A 22 16.08 16.50 -23.41
CA ALA A 22 16.49 15.19 -22.90
C ALA A 22 16.54 15.16 -21.36
N ARG A 23 16.89 16.27 -20.70
CA ARG A 23 16.82 16.39 -19.24
C ARG A 23 15.40 16.28 -18.71
N LYS A 24 14.42 16.93 -19.36
CA LYS A 24 13.00 16.80 -19.00
C LYS A 24 12.51 15.36 -19.13
N GLN A 25 12.84 14.71 -20.25
CA GLN A 25 12.46 13.31 -20.48
C GLN A 25 13.05 12.37 -19.44
N LEU A 26 14.34 12.53 -19.12
CA LEU A 26 14.99 11.76 -18.06
C LEU A 26 14.34 12.01 -16.69
N GLN A 27 14.01 13.27 -16.37
CA GLN A 27 13.32 13.60 -15.13
C GLN A 27 11.94 12.92 -15.05
N SER A 28 11.13 13.00 -16.11
CA SER A 28 9.83 12.32 -16.17
C SER A 28 9.98 10.80 -16.05
N TYR A 29 11.02 10.22 -16.63
CA TYR A 29 11.29 8.78 -16.51
C TYR A 29 11.71 8.39 -15.08
N LEU A 30 12.58 9.18 -14.44
CA LEU A 30 12.95 8.97 -13.05
C LEU A 30 11.74 9.07 -12.13
N GLU A 31 10.90 10.11 -12.30
CA GLU A 31 9.65 10.25 -11.56
C GLU A 31 8.77 9.00 -11.71
N PHE A 32 8.57 8.53 -12.95
CA PHE A 32 7.83 7.29 -13.22
C PHE A 32 8.42 6.07 -12.48
N LEU A 33 9.74 5.89 -12.51
CA LEU A 33 10.40 4.78 -11.80
C LEU A 33 10.23 4.88 -10.28
N VAL A 34 10.36 6.08 -9.72
CA VAL A 34 10.15 6.31 -8.28
C VAL A 34 8.69 6.01 -7.89
N VAL A 35 7.73 6.42 -8.72
CA VAL A 35 6.31 6.07 -8.54
C VAL A 35 6.11 4.55 -8.50
N GLN A 36 6.65 3.82 -9.47
CA GLN A 36 6.54 2.36 -9.51
C GLN A 36 7.19 1.68 -8.30
N GLN A 37 8.36 2.17 -7.88
CA GLN A 37 9.07 1.66 -6.71
C GLN A 37 8.24 1.89 -5.43
N CYS A 38 7.67 3.08 -5.27
CA CYS A 38 6.80 3.43 -4.16
C CYS A 38 5.57 2.52 -4.09
N GLN A 39 4.86 2.31 -5.21
CA GLN A 39 3.71 1.40 -5.27
C GLN A 39 4.06 -0.04 -4.91
N ARG A 40 5.22 -0.51 -5.39
CA ARG A 40 5.70 -1.86 -5.09
C ARG A 40 6.05 -2.01 -3.62
N GLU A 41 6.71 -1.02 -3.04
CA GLU A 41 7.07 -1.03 -1.62
C GLU A 41 5.83 -0.99 -0.73
N LEU A 42 4.86 -0.10 -1.04
CA LEU A 42 3.56 -0.04 -0.37
C LEU A 42 2.83 -1.39 -0.45
N SER A 43 2.74 -1.98 -1.64
CA SER A 43 2.10 -3.28 -1.85
C SER A 43 2.81 -4.41 -1.09
N ASN A 44 4.13 -4.37 -0.99
CA ASN A 44 4.88 -5.36 -0.24
C ASN A 44 4.63 -5.25 1.27
N GLN A 45 4.61 -4.03 1.80
CA GLN A 45 4.43 -3.78 3.23
C GLN A 45 2.99 -4.02 3.72
N LEU A 46 1.99 -3.75 2.87
CA LEU A 46 0.57 -3.89 3.23
C LEU A 46 -0.05 -5.20 2.74
N LEU A 47 0.10 -5.55 1.46
CA LEU A 47 -0.62 -6.68 0.86
C LEU A 47 0.13 -8.01 1.00
N HIS A 48 1.44 -8.01 0.79
CA HIS A 48 2.26 -9.23 0.86
C HIS A 48 2.76 -9.53 2.27
N ASN A 49 2.38 -8.71 3.25
CA ASN A 49 2.70 -8.95 4.64
C ASN A 49 1.70 -9.94 5.24
N GLN A 50 2.21 -11.09 5.67
CA GLN A 50 1.43 -12.14 6.33
C GLN A 50 0.64 -11.60 7.53
N TRP A 51 1.15 -10.56 8.19
CA TRP A 51 0.49 -9.90 9.31
C TRP A 51 -0.90 -9.36 8.93
N PHE A 52 -1.04 -8.70 7.78
CA PHE A 52 -2.32 -8.11 7.38
C PHE A 52 -3.36 -9.21 7.13
N TYR A 53 -2.98 -10.23 6.35
CA TYR A 53 -3.86 -11.36 6.07
C TYR A 53 -4.27 -12.13 7.34
N ASN A 54 -3.33 -12.37 8.26
CA ASN A 54 -3.62 -13.00 9.55
C ASN A 54 -4.59 -12.18 10.41
N ASN A 55 -4.54 -10.84 10.30
CA ASN A 55 -5.48 -9.97 11.00
C ASN A 55 -6.88 -9.99 10.39
N LEU A 56 -7.00 -10.08 9.06
CA LEU A 56 -8.30 -10.27 8.40
C LEU A 56 -8.94 -11.61 8.80
N LEU A 57 -8.17 -12.71 8.80
CA LEU A 57 -8.64 -14.01 9.30
C LEU A 57 -8.97 -13.98 10.81
N GLY A 58 -8.26 -13.14 11.56
CA GLY A 58 -8.57 -12.89 12.97
C GLY A 58 -9.91 -12.18 13.15
N LEU A 59 -10.19 -11.15 12.35
CA LEU A 59 -11.48 -10.46 12.35
C LEU A 59 -12.64 -11.40 12.01
N GLN A 60 -12.44 -12.28 11.02
CA GLN A 60 -13.45 -13.28 10.65
C GLN A 60 -13.82 -14.16 11.85
N ARG A 61 -12.83 -14.74 12.54
CA ARG A 61 -13.07 -15.59 13.71
C ARG A 61 -13.75 -14.85 14.86
N LEU A 62 -13.37 -13.59 15.11
CA LEU A 62 -14.00 -12.76 16.14
C LEU A 62 -15.48 -12.51 15.84
N SER A 63 -15.84 -12.31 14.57
CA SER A 63 -17.23 -12.11 14.16
C SER A 63 -18.12 -13.36 14.30
N GLU A 64 -17.52 -14.55 14.46
CA GLU A 64 -18.24 -15.83 14.53
C GLU A 64 -18.42 -16.34 15.98
N THR A 65 -17.54 -15.94 16.91
CA THR A 65 -17.38 -16.65 18.19
C THR A 65 -17.46 -15.78 19.45
N SER A 66 -17.50 -14.45 19.30
CA SER A 66 -17.40 -13.54 20.45
C SER A 66 -18.76 -13.04 20.94
N ASP A 67 -19.02 -13.20 22.24
CA ASP A 67 -20.20 -12.63 22.91
C ASP A 67 -20.20 -11.09 22.90
N ASN A 68 -19.02 -10.46 22.78
CA ASN A 68 -18.84 -9.02 22.66
C ASN A 68 -18.17 -8.64 21.34
N TYR A 69 -18.61 -9.28 20.25
CA TYR A 69 -17.94 -9.16 18.94
C TYR A 69 -17.82 -7.71 18.46
N CYS A 70 -18.81 -6.85 18.73
CA CYS A 70 -18.80 -5.45 18.29
C CYS A 70 -17.55 -4.72 18.80
N HIS A 71 -17.26 -4.83 20.10
CA HIS A 71 -16.13 -4.15 20.72
C HIS A 71 -14.80 -4.74 20.23
N GLU A 72 -14.69 -6.06 20.18
CA GLU A 72 -13.46 -6.76 19.77
C GLU A 72 -13.11 -6.54 18.30
N VAL A 73 -14.12 -6.57 17.42
CA VAL A 73 -13.95 -6.26 15.99
C VAL A 73 -13.52 -4.81 15.82
N MET A 74 -14.17 -3.86 16.50
CA MET A 74 -13.82 -2.44 16.41
C MET A 74 -12.39 -2.16 16.88
N ASP A 75 -11.99 -2.70 18.03
CA ASP A 75 -10.65 -2.51 18.56
C ASP A 75 -9.59 -3.10 17.61
N ARG A 76 -9.85 -4.31 17.08
CA ARG A 76 -8.94 -4.91 16.10
C ARG A 76 -8.87 -4.13 14.79
N VAL A 77 -9.98 -3.63 14.27
CA VAL A 77 -10.01 -2.76 13.08
C VAL A 77 -9.21 -1.49 13.32
N HIS A 78 -9.33 -0.89 14.51
CA HIS A 78 -8.57 0.31 14.87
C HIS A 78 -7.05 0.05 14.87
N ARG A 79 -6.60 -1.07 15.44
CA ARG A 79 -5.19 -1.47 15.40
C ARG A 79 -4.69 -1.67 13.96
N ILE A 80 -5.50 -2.30 13.11
CA ILE A 80 -5.13 -2.49 11.69
C ILE A 80 -4.96 -1.14 11.00
N ARG A 81 -5.92 -0.24 11.18
CA ARG A 81 -5.89 1.11 10.60
C ARG A 81 -4.64 1.87 11.01
N SER A 82 -4.32 1.89 12.31
CA SER A 82 -3.15 2.62 12.82
C SER A 82 -1.84 2.14 12.18
N ILE A 83 -1.68 0.82 12.00
CA ILE A 83 -0.48 0.26 11.38
C ILE A 83 -0.43 0.57 9.89
N CYS A 84 -1.56 0.46 9.17
CA CYS A 84 -1.61 0.84 7.75
C CYS A 84 -1.26 2.32 7.54
N GLN A 85 -1.75 3.19 8.42
CA GLN A 85 -1.45 4.61 8.39
C GLN A 85 0.03 4.89 8.69
N GLY A 86 0.62 4.24 9.69
CA GLY A 86 2.06 4.37 9.99
C GLY A 86 2.96 3.91 8.84
N ILE A 87 2.59 2.84 8.13
CA ILE A 87 3.29 2.41 6.91
C ILE A 87 3.22 3.48 5.82
N PHE A 88 2.04 4.07 5.62
CA PHE A 88 1.87 5.15 4.66
C PHE A 88 2.70 6.38 5.03
N GLU A 89 2.66 6.84 6.27
CA GLU A 89 3.42 8.00 6.75
C GLU A 89 4.92 7.79 6.51
N HIS A 90 5.44 6.60 6.83
CA HIS A 90 6.84 6.27 6.58
C HIS A 90 7.22 6.34 5.09
N LEU A 91 6.37 5.83 4.20
CA LEU A 91 6.62 5.89 2.76
C LEU A 91 6.43 7.30 2.21
N PHE A 92 5.45 8.05 2.73
CA PHE A 92 5.23 9.44 2.39
C PHE A 92 6.47 10.28 2.73
N ASP A 93 7.04 10.14 3.92
CA ASP A 93 8.26 10.86 4.32
C ASP A 93 9.45 10.54 3.40
N LYS A 94 9.53 9.29 2.95
CA LYS A 94 10.61 8.82 2.06
C LYS A 94 10.49 9.38 0.64
N TYR A 95 9.28 9.44 0.08
CA TYR A 95 9.07 9.72 -1.35
C TYR A 95 8.48 11.10 -1.66
N SER A 96 7.78 11.75 -0.71
CA SER A 96 7.23 13.10 -0.90
C SER A 96 8.26 14.17 -1.27
N PRO A 97 9.55 14.11 -0.85
CA PRO A 97 10.53 15.13 -1.27
C PRO A 97 10.91 15.04 -2.75
N VAL A 98 10.66 13.91 -3.40
CA VAL A 98 11.10 13.62 -4.78
C VAL A 98 9.93 13.39 -5.76
N LEU A 99 8.71 13.26 -5.25
CA LEU A 99 7.51 13.07 -6.07
C LEU A 99 6.71 14.38 -6.15
N ASN A 100 6.37 14.79 -7.39
CA ASN A 100 5.52 15.95 -7.64
C ASN A 100 4.03 15.70 -7.33
N SER A 101 3.62 14.43 -7.19
CA SER A 101 2.24 14.04 -6.91
C SER A 101 2.18 12.88 -5.93
N CYS A 102 1.34 13.02 -4.91
CA CYS A 102 1.08 12.00 -3.90
C CYS A 102 -0.01 10.99 -4.32
N ALA A 103 -0.62 11.15 -5.51
CA ALA A 103 -1.68 10.27 -6.02
C ALA A 103 -1.25 8.79 -6.14
N VAL A 104 0.04 8.52 -6.04
CA VAL A 104 0.65 7.20 -6.02
C VAL A 104 0.22 6.38 -4.80
N PHE A 105 -0.09 7.05 -3.69
CA PHE A 105 -0.38 6.39 -2.43
C PHE A 105 -1.86 6.06 -2.22
N ASP A 106 -2.74 6.67 -3.00
CA ASP A 106 -4.19 6.65 -2.76
C ASP A 106 -4.78 5.26 -2.99
N GLY A 107 -4.39 4.53 -4.05
CA GLY A 107 -5.10 3.32 -4.48
C GLY A 107 -5.20 2.18 -3.45
N VAL A 108 -4.07 1.70 -2.91
CA VAL A 108 -4.05 0.53 -2.01
C VAL A 108 -4.51 0.91 -0.61
N LEU A 109 -4.07 2.06 -0.11
CA LEU A 109 -4.43 2.51 1.23
C LEU A 109 -5.92 2.85 1.30
N ASP A 110 -6.46 3.59 0.33
CA ASP A 110 -7.87 3.97 0.33
C ASP A 110 -8.77 2.74 0.33
N TRP A 111 -8.43 1.74 -0.49
CA TRP A 111 -9.16 0.48 -0.50
C TRP A 111 -9.16 -0.21 0.89
N ILE A 112 -8.01 -0.28 1.58
CA ILE A 112 -7.94 -0.84 2.94
C ILE A 112 -8.80 -0.01 3.90
N LEU A 113 -8.67 1.32 3.88
CA LEU A 113 -9.38 2.21 4.78
C LEU A 113 -10.89 2.16 4.58
N ILE A 114 -11.36 2.10 3.33
CA ILE A 114 -12.77 1.92 2.97
C ILE A 114 -13.28 0.58 3.53
N GLY A 115 -12.56 -0.52 3.29
CA GLY A 115 -12.94 -1.83 3.80
C GLY A 115 -13.05 -1.87 5.33
N LEU A 116 -12.05 -1.31 6.02
CA LEU A 116 -12.07 -1.20 7.47
C LEU A 116 -13.20 -0.29 8.00
N ASN A 117 -13.55 0.78 7.28
CA ASN A 117 -14.69 1.63 7.61
C ASN A 117 -16.00 0.85 7.50
N ASN A 118 -16.22 0.12 6.41
CA ASN A 118 -17.43 -0.68 6.24
C ASN A 118 -17.60 -1.73 7.35
N ILE A 119 -16.51 -2.41 7.72
CA ILE A 119 -16.52 -3.37 8.85
C ILE A 119 -16.88 -2.65 10.16
N THR A 120 -16.30 -1.47 10.39
CA THR A 120 -16.58 -0.67 11.60
C THR A 120 -18.04 -0.26 11.68
N GLU A 121 -18.63 0.21 10.58
CA GLU A 121 -20.03 0.61 10.51
C GLU A 121 -20.96 -0.58 10.71
N ALA A 122 -20.66 -1.72 10.08
CA ALA A 122 -21.42 -2.95 10.24
C ALA A 122 -21.37 -3.45 11.69
N ALA A 123 -20.19 -3.46 12.31
CA ALA A 123 -20.01 -3.86 13.71
C ALA A 123 -20.77 -2.93 14.66
N ARG A 124 -20.69 -1.60 14.45
CA ARG A 124 -21.41 -0.60 15.26
C ARG A 124 -22.93 -0.76 15.17
N SER A 125 -23.44 -1.20 14.02
CA SER A 125 -24.88 -1.46 13.84
C SER A 125 -25.39 -2.73 14.52
N GLY A 126 -24.52 -3.52 15.15
CA GLY A 126 -24.91 -4.80 15.78
C GLY A 126 -25.32 -5.89 14.77
N ASN A 127 -25.03 -5.68 13.48
CA ASN A 127 -25.36 -6.62 12.42
C ASN A 127 -24.17 -7.54 12.13
N ALA A 128 -24.12 -8.68 12.82
CA ALA A 128 -23.04 -9.66 12.70
C ALA A 128 -22.95 -10.25 11.27
N GLU A 129 -24.10 -10.48 10.61
CA GLU A 129 -24.17 -10.98 9.24
C GLU A 129 -23.50 -10.01 8.25
N ARG A 130 -23.87 -8.72 8.34
CA ARG A 130 -23.25 -7.67 7.53
C ARG A 130 -21.76 -7.56 7.84
N THR A 131 -21.37 -7.61 9.11
CA THR A 131 -19.96 -7.52 9.52
C THR A 131 -19.15 -8.64 8.89
N ARG A 132 -19.66 -9.87 8.92
CA ARG A 132 -18.99 -11.03 8.32
C ARG A 132 -18.86 -10.88 6.80
N LYS A 133 -19.92 -10.40 6.14
CA LYS A 133 -19.91 -10.15 4.71
C LYS A 133 -18.80 -9.16 4.32
N GLU A 134 -18.73 -8.01 4.99
CA GLU A 134 -17.69 -7.00 4.72
C GLU A 134 -16.27 -7.54 4.97
N ILE A 135 -16.08 -8.39 5.99
CA ILE A 135 -14.79 -9.04 6.25
C ILE A 135 -14.43 -10.02 5.13
N ILE A 136 -15.39 -10.84 4.67
CA ILE A 136 -15.18 -11.80 3.57
C ILE A 136 -14.85 -11.05 2.28
N ASP A 137 -15.63 -10.02 1.94
CA ASP A 137 -15.43 -9.19 0.76
C ASP A 137 -14.01 -8.58 0.78
N LEU A 138 -13.57 -8.06 1.93
CA LEU A 138 -12.22 -7.52 2.10
C LEU A 138 -11.12 -8.58 1.89
N ILE A 139 -11.32 -9.80 2.40
CA ILE A 139 -10.40 -10.94 2.22
C ILE A 139 -10.33 -11.36 0.75
N GLU A 140 -11.46 -11.42 0.05
CA GLU A 140 -11.49 -11.81 -1.36
C GLU A 140 -10.79 -10.79 -2.26
N VAL A 141 -11.01 -9.50 -2.01
CA VAL A 141 -10.30 -8.46 -2.75
C VAL A 141 -8.81 -8.48 -2.41
N HIS A 142 -8.41 -8.70 -1.14
CA HIS A 142 -7.01 -8.89 -0.76
C HIS A 142 -6.35 -10.04 -1.54
N LYS A 143 -7.02 -11.20 -1.62
CA LYS A 143 -6.54 -12.37 -2.40
C LYS A 143 -6.42 -12.04 -3.89
N THR A 144 -7.34 -11.26 -4.43
CA THR A 144 -7.32 -10.85 -5.83
C THR A 144 -6.14 -9.91 -6.11
N LEU A 145 -5.93 -8.91 -5.25
CA LEU A 145 -4.82 -7.96 -5.37
C LEU A 145 -3.45 -8.64 -5.22
N THR A 146 -3.31 -9.59 -4.30
CA THR A 146 -2.06 -10.35 -4.11
C THR A 146 -1.79 -11.37 -5.22
N ARG A 147 -2.83 -11.97 -5.81
CA ARG A 147 -2.69 -12.88 -6.97
C ARG A 147 -2.44 -12.14 -8.28
N SER A 148 -2.86 -10.89 -8.39
CA SER A 148 -2.77 -10.08 -9.61
C SER A 148 -1.37 -9.54 -9.89
N HIS A 149 -0.31 -10.16 -9.36
CA HIS A 149 1.00 -10.03 -9.99
C HIS A 149 0.98 -10.83 -11.30
N PRO A 150 1.03 -10.19 -12.48
CA PRO A 150 1.57 -10.89 -13.62
C PRO A 150 3.01 -11.20 -13.25
N LYS A 151 3.43 -12.45 -13.40
CA LYS A 151 4.80 -12.73 -13.80
C LYS A 151 5.00 -11.93 -15.09
N ALA A 152 5.41 -10.68 -14.98
CA ALA A 152 5.89 -9.91 -16.11
C ALA A 152 7.18 -10.62 -16.54
N LYS A 153 7.01 -11.67 -17.36
CA LYS A 153 8.04 -12.10 -18.29
C LYS A 153 8.33 -10.85 -19.10
N VAL A 154 9.46 -10.23 -18.79
CA VAL A 154 10.16 -9.37 -19.73
C VAL A 154 10.31 -10.23 -20.99
N ARG A 155 9.45 -10.02 -21.98
CA ARG A 155 9.81 -10.37 -23.35
C ARG A 155 10.86 -9.33 -23.72
N ALA A 156 12.11 -9.79 -23.74
CA ALA A 156 13.17 -9.10 -24.44
C ALA A 156 12.69 -8.82 -25.87
N ILE A 157 12.96 -7.60 -26.31
CA ILE A 157 12.82 -7.14 -27.70
C ILE A 157 13.77 -7.96 -28.57
#